data_AF-A0A103QPD4-F1
#
_entry.id   AF-A0A103QPD4-F1
#
_cell.length_a   1.000
_cell.length_b   1.000
_cell.length_c   1.000
_cell.angle_alpha   90.00
_cell.angle_beta   90.00
_cell.angle_gamma   90.00
#
_symmetry.space_group_name_H-M   'P 1'
#
loop_
_entity.id
_entity.type
_entity.pdbx_description
1 polymer ?
#
loop_
_entity_poly.entity_id
_entity_poly.type
_entity_poly.pdbx_seq_one_letter_code
_entity_poly.pdbx_strand_id
1 'polypeptide(L)'
;MDEQPLSAAVLADRYARAGETTRAAIFRRVAHALALAEPMASRARVEQLFYRNMQRGAIGAGRIMANAGTGAEGTMVNCFVHPVAMPGIASLAAVHAALAQALDEARITLLMGGGVGYDFSPLPPATAYERRGADTPDVCAAIDRFDIVCRALPYAGPRRGAQMAVLRCDHPDIIEFVEAKHGRRRWPTFSLAVGVTDAFMEAVAGNLPWTLRHRVPPCSPACTQTALPDGSWTYATVPARALWHVIVNEARDSSEPRLLFLDTIDAADSLRTRERIDATDPCSEQPLPAYGSSVLGPIDLSRFVRHPFGVDGKPQFDFTAFADAVHVQVRMLDNAIDLTVWPLAAHAREAREKRRIGVGVTGLADALTMLRLRYDCGAARMVAREIALTMRQHAFSASASLAAERGVFPAYEAADYLDGAAHRAPLPVTVREAIARNGLRNSHLMSFAPAGSVSVAFGDNCSHGIEPAIDWVERREVRTGDNHLHAIRAENHAYRLFRQLHGEHAPLPDYFVKAADIAPADHVSMLAALQPCVDAAISKTVNVDRRCSLAQIDALFFAAWRERLKSITIFRPDPTFPSVFPGGASGQMDAHWC
;
A
#
# COMPACT_ATOMS: atom_id res chain seq x y z
N MET A 1 25.22 -13.31 -11.68
CA MET A 1 25.19 -13.40 -10.21
C MET A 1 24.42 -14.63 -9.82
N ASP A 2 24.97 -15.41 -8.89
CA ASP A 2 24.28 -16.56 -8.32
C ASP A 2 23.15 -16.12 -7.39
N GLU A 3 22.16 -16.98 -7.21
CA GLU A 3 21.04 -16.73 -6.30
C GLU A 3 21.51 -16.68 -4.84
N GLN A 4 21.13 -15.63 -4.08
CA GLN A 4 21.54 -15.52 -2.69
C GLN A 4 20.70 -16.43 -1.76
N PRO A 5 21.31 -16.98 -0.68
CA PRO A 5 20.61 -17.90 0.24
C PRO A 5 19.31 -17.35 0.81
N LEU A 6 19.25 -16.04 1.10
CA LEU A 6 18.03 -15.39 1.58
C LEU A 6 16.88 -15.53 0.58
N SER A 7 17.13 -15.19 -0.69
CA SER A 7 16.10 -15.26 -1.73
C SER A 7 15.61 -16.69 -1.93
N ALA A 8 16.51 -17.67 -1.92
CA ALA A 8 16.15 -19.09 -2.01
C ALA A 8 15.31 -19.54 -0.80
N ALA A 9 15.67 -19.12 0.41
CA ALA A 9 14.93 -19.46 1.63
C ALA A 9 13.51 -18.85 1.63
N VAL A 10 13.38 -17.58 1.27
CA VAL A 10 12.06 -16.91 1.18
C VAL A 10 11.21 -17.53 0.07
N LEU A 11 11.82 -17.89 -1.05
CA LEU A 11 11.16 -18.58 -2.16
C LEU A 11 10.58 -19.93 -1.70
N ALA A 12 11.39 -20.74 -1.03
CA ALA A 12 10.99 -22.04 -0.51
C ALA A 12 9.88 -21.93 0.57
N ASP A 13 10.03 -20.99 1.51
CA ASP A 13 9.08 -20.79 2.62
C ASP A 13 7.72 -20.26 2.14
N ARG A 14 7.70 -19.28 1.21
CA ARG A 14 6.50 -18.48 0.96
C ARG A 14 5.80 -18.76 -0.38
N TYR A 15 6.50 -19.32 -1.37
CA TYR A 15 6.04 -19.33 -2.76
C TYR A 15 6.14 -20.69 -3.45
N ALA A 16 7.15 -21.49 -3.13
CA ALA A 16 7.31 -22.81 -3.72
C ALA A 16 6.16 -23.75 -3.34
N ARG A 17 5.79 -24.62 -4.27
CA ARG A 17 4.91 -25.77 -4.07
C ARG A 17 5.68 -27.07 -4.26
N ALA A 18 5.04 -28.21 -3.97
CA ALA A 18 5.65 -29.51 -4.14
C ALA A 18 6.21 -29.67 -5.57
N GLY A 19 7.51 -29.96 -5.67
CA GLY A 19 8.22 -30.09 -6.95
C GLY A 19 8.80 -28.78 -7.52
N GLU A 20 8.53 -27.63 -6.90
CA GLU A 20 9.12 -26.35 -7.30
C GLU A 20 10.34 -26.00 -6.44
N THR A 21 11.50 -25.85 -7.06
CA THR A 21 12.74 -25.50 -6.36
C THR A 21 13.41 -24.24 -6.90
N THR A 22 12.87 -23.64 -7.96
CA THR A 22 13.48 -22.48 -8.64
C THR A 22 12.45 -21.40 -8.95
N ARG A 23 12.91 -20.15 -9.07
CA ARG A 23 12.09 -19.03 -9.58
C ARG A 23 11.44 -19.35 -10.92
N ALA A 24 12.18 -19.99 -11.82
CA ALA A 24 11.67 -20.35 -13.14
C ALA A 24 10.50 -21.34 -13.07
N ALA A 25 10.52 -22.31 -12.14
CA ALA A 25 9.40 -23.24 -11.94
C ALA A 25 8.13 -22.49 -11.50
N ILE A 26 8.26 -21.60 -10.51
CA ILE A 26 7.16 -20.76 -10.02
C ILE A 26 6.61 -19.85 -11.14
N PHE A 27 7.50 -19.21 -11.92
CA PHE A 27 7.08 -18.39 -13.05
C PHE A 27 6.30 -19.17 -14.09
N ARG A 28 6.66 -20.44 -14.37
CA ARG A 28 5.89 -21.29 -15.29
C ARG A 28 4.49 -21.56 -14.75
N ARG A 29 4.36 -21.94 -13.48
CA ARG A 29 3.06 -22.16 -12.85
C ARG A 29 2.19 -20.91 -12.92
N VAL A 30 2.73 -19.76 -12.52
CA VAL A 30 1.99 -18.49 -12.49
C VAL A 30 1.59 -18.08 -13.91
N ALA A 31 2.51 -18.17 -14.88
CA ALA A 31 2.23 -17.82 -16.28
C ALA A 31 1.14 -18.70 -16.88
N HIS A 32 1.22 -20.01 -16.65
CA HIS A 32 0.22 -20.97 -17.11
C HIS A 32 -1.16 -20.66 -16.51
N ALA A 33 -1.21 -20.49 -15.20
CA ALA A 33 -2.44 -20.20 -14.47
C ALA A 33 -3.11 -18.92 -14.99
N LEU A 34 -2.37 -17.81 -15.11
CA LEU A 34 -2.92 -16.54 -15.57
C LEU A 34 -3.31 -16.55 -17.06
N ALA A 35 -2.68 -17.38 -17.89
CA ALA A 35 -3.05 -17.54 -19.28
C ALA A 35 -4.39 -18.30 -19.47
N LEU A 36 -4.93 -18.96 -18.44
CA LEU A 36 -6.21 -19.66 -18.53
C LEU A 36 -7.40 -18.72 -18.80
N ALA A 37 -7.29 -17.43 -18.45
CA ALA A 37 -8.27 -16.40 -18.79
C ALA A 37 -8.29 -16.06 -20.30
N GLU A 38 -7.28 -16.47 -21.04
CA GLU A 38 -7.19 -16.22 -22.48
C GLU A 38 -7.97 -17.27 -23.29
N PRO A 39 -8.46 -16.89 -24.49
CA PRO A 39 -8.98 -17.84 -25.47
C PRO A 39 -7.98 -18.98 -25.75
N MET A 40 -8.51 -20.18 -25.97
CA MET A 40 -7.68 -21.38 -26.20
C MET A 40 -6.65 -21.19 -27.33
N ALA A 41 -7.01 -20.46 -28.39
CA ALA A 41 -6.15 -20.22 -29.55
C ALA A 41 -4.93 -19.31 -29.24
N SER A 42 -5.02 -18.41 -28.27
CA SER A 42 -3.93 -17.48 -27.90
C SER A 42 -3.19 -17.89 -26.64
N ARG A 43 -3.75 -18.83 -25.85
CA ARG A 43 -3.28 -19.22 -24.51
C ARG A 43 -1.79 -19.56 -24.46
N ALA A 44 -1.30 -20.45 -25.32
CA ALA A 44 0.12 -20.85 -25.30
C ALA A 44 1.07 -19.67 -25.59
N ARG A 45 0.68 -18.77 -26.51
CA ARG A 45 1.45 -17.57 -26.83
C ARG A 45 1.48 -16.60 -25.66
N VAL A 46 0.35 -16.40 -25.00
CA VAL A 46 0.23 -15.48 -23.85
C VAL A 46 0.92 -16.05 -22.61
N GLU A 47 0.85 -17.35 -22.36
CA GLU A 47 1.63 -18.02 -21.31
C GLU A 47 3.13 -17.76 -21.49
N GLN A 48 3.66 -17.95 -22.70
CA GLN A 48 5.06 -17.67 -22.99
C GLN A 48 5.42 -16.19 -22.81
N LEU A 49 4.48 -15.29 -23.14
CA LEU A 49 4.63 -13.85 -22.95
C LEU A 49 4.72 -13.50 -21.47
N PHE A 50 3.82 -14.01 -20.63
CA PHE A 50 3.81 -13.80 -19.18
C PHE A 50 5.07 -14.36 -18.51
N TYR A 51 5.48 -15.57 -18.90
CA TYR A 51 6.71 -16.17 -18.39
C TYR A 51 7.94 -15.28 -18.69
N ARG A 52 8.09 -14.81 -19.94
CA ARG A 52 9.19 -13.91 -20.32
C ARG A 52 9.12 -12.57 -19.59
N ASN A 53 7.92 -12.05 -19.33
CA ASN A 53 7.75 -10.79 -18.61
C ASN A 53 8.26 -10.90 -17.17
N MET A 54 7.91 -11.98 -16.47
CA MET A 54 8.43 -12.26 -15.13
C MET A 54 9.94 -12.47 -15.11
N GLN A 55 10.50 -13.13 -16.12
CA GLN A 55 11.96 -13.24 -16.26
C GLN A 55 12.66 -11.88 -16.44
N ARG A 56 11.96 -10.87 -16.99
CA ARG A 56 12.45 -9.50 -17.13
C ARG A 56 12.24 -8.64 -15.87
N GLY A 57 11.62 -9.18 -14.82
CA GLY A 57 11.42 -8.50 -13.54
C GLY A 57 10.01 -7.95 -13.29
N ALA A 58 9.08 -8.12 -14.23
CA ALA A 58 7.67 -7.75 -14.04
C ALA A 58 6.91 -8.92 -13.40
N ILE A 59 6.77 -8.88 -12.07
CA ILE A 59 6.30 -9.99 -11.25
C ILE A 59 4.90 -9.73 -10.68
N GLY A 60 4.18 -10.79 -10.34
CA GLY A 60 2.96 -10.68 -9.56
C GLY A 60 3.25 -10.28 -8.11
N ALA A 61 2.28 -9.65 -7.43
CA ALA A 61 2.40 -9.44 -5.99
C ALA A 61 2.35 -10.78 -5.23
N GLY A 62 2.63 -10.71 -3.93
CA GLY A 62 2.83 -11.89 -3.09
C GLY A 62 1.72 -12.94 -3.19
N ARG A 63 0.45 -12.53 -3.32
CA ARG A 63 -0.69 -13.47 -3.40
C ARG A 63 -0.83 -14.11 -4.77
N ILE A 64 -0.58 -13.38 -5.86
CA ILE A 64 -0.48 -14.00 -7.21
C ILE A 64 0.61 -15.07 -7.21
N MET A 65 1.82 -14.72 -6.76
CA MET A 65 2.97 -15.63 -6.81
C MET A 65 2.75 -16.88 -5.94
N ALA A 66 2.09 -16.72 -4.79
CA ALA A 66 1.81 -17.81 -3.86
C ALA A 66 0.63 -18.70 -4.30
N ASN A 67 -0.42 -18.15 -4.92
CA ASN A 67 -1.69 -18.86 -5.04
C ASN A 67 -2.06 -19.25 -6.48
N ALA A 68 -1.57 -18.54 -7.50
CA ALA A 68 -1.91 -18.83 -8.90
C ALA A 68 -1.51 -20.27 -9.28
N GLY A 69 -2.46 -21.05 -9.81
CA GLY A 69 -2.22 -22.41 -10.30
C GLY A 69 -1.97 -23.46 -9.21
N THR A 70 -2.27 -23.16 -7.94
CA THR A 70 -1.98 -24.08 -6.82
C THR A 70 -3.17 -24.96 -6.42
N GLY A 71 -4.38 -24.65 -6.91
CA GLY A 71 -5.61 -25.31 -6.47
C GLY A 71 -6.01 -25.01 -5.01
N ALA A 72 -5.26 -24.15 -4.30
CA ALA A 72 -5.55 -23.76 -2.94
C ALA A 72 -6.70 -22.74 -2.87
N GLU A 73 -7.40 -22.69 -1.73
CA GLU A 73 -8.50 -21.75 -1.47
C GLU A 73 -8.04 -20.29 -1.25
N GLY A 74 -6.75 -19.98 -1.47
CA GLY A 74 -6.20 -18.65 -1.29
C GLY A 74 -6.55 -17.70 -2.44
N THR A 75 -6.88 -16.45 -2.11
CA THR A 75 -7.13 -15.40 -3.11
C THR A 75 -5.82 -14.89 -3.73
N MET A 76 -5.82 -14.46 -4.98
CA MET A 76 -4.65 -13.81 -5.62
C MET A 76 -4.56 -12.31 -5.33
N VAL A 77 -5.52 -11.77 -4.58
CA VAL A 77 -5.64 -10.34 -4.26
C VAL A 77 -4.96 -10.03 -2.93
N ASN A 78 -4.17 -8.96 -2.88
CA ASN A 78 -3.42 -8.58 -1.68
C ASN A 78 -4.23 -7.67 -0.74
N CYS A 79 -4.98 -6.73 -1.31
CA CYS A 79 -5.50 -5.57 -0.59
C CYS A 79 -7.02 -5.47 -0.70
N PHE A 80 -7.69 -5.29 0.43
CA PHE A 80 -9.14 -5.14 0.55
C PHE A 80 -9.50 -4.00 1.49
N VAL A 81 -10.67 -3.40 1.29
CA VAL A 81 -11.35 -2.55 2.28
C VAL A 81 -12.74 -3.11 2.55
N HIS A 82 -13.07 -3.28 3.83
CA HIS A 82 -14.39 -3.69 4.29
C HIS A 82 -15.13 -2.51 4.91
N PRO A 83 -16.44 -2.35 4.65
CA PRO A 83 -17.24 -1.39 5.38
C PRO A 83 -17.47 -1.86 6.82
N VAL A 84 -17.43 -0.92 7.76
CA VAL A 84 -18.00 -1.10 9.10
C VAL A 84 -19.37 -0.45 9.10
N ALA A 85 -20.31 -1.04 8.34
CA ALA A 85 -21.64 -0.48 8.15
C ALA A 85 -22.44 -0.53 9.46
N MET A 86 -23.01 0.61 9.87
CA MET A 86 -23.68 0.77 11.15
C MET A 86 -25.14 1.22 10.99
N PRO A 87 -26.04 0.83 11.91
CA PRO A 87 -27.48 1.04 11.75
C PRO A 87 -27.93 2.51 11.92
N GLY A 88 -27.00 3.46 12.09
CA GLY A 88 -27.31 4.88 12.29
C GLY A 88 -27.98 5.20 13.63
N ILE A 89 -27.97 4.26 14.57
CA ILE A 89 -28.50 4.37 15.94
C ILE A 89 -27.53 3.73 16.94
N ALA A 90 -27.51 4.20 18.18
CA ALA A 90 -26.69 3.64 19.27
C ALA A 90 -27.41 2.50 20.03
N SER A 91 -28.16 1.64 19.34
CA SER A 91 -28.74 0.45 19.96
C SER A 91 -27.66 -0.61 20.15
N LEU A 92 -27.39 -1.00 21.40
CA LEU A 92 -26.37 -2.02 21.73
C LEU A 92 -26.56 -3.29 20.91
N ALA A 93 -27.79 -3.83 20.86
CA ALA A 93 -28.07 -5.06 20.12
C ALA A 93 -27.83 -4.90 18.61
N ALA A 94 -28.26 -3.77 18.02
CA ALA A 94 -28.09 -3.53 16.58
C ALA A 94 -26.62 -3.31 16.20
N VAL A 95 -25.87 -2.56 17.01
CA VAL A 95 -24.43 -2.32 16.79
C VAL A 95 -23.63 -3.61 16.97
N HIS A 96 -23.92 -4.41 18.01
CA HIS A 96 -23.25 -5.71 18.19
C HIS A 96 -23.53 -6.66 17.03
N ALA A 97 -24.76 -6.71 16.51
CA ALA A 97 -25.10 -7.53 15.36
C ALA A 97 -24.34 -7.08 14.10
N ALA A 98 -24.27 -5.77 13.83
CA ALA A 98 -23.53 -5.21 12.70
C ALA A 98 -22.02 -5.51 12.81
N LEU A 99 -21.43 -5.34 14.00
CA LEU A 99 -20.03 -5.69 14.25
C LEU A 99 -19.76 -7.18 14.07
N ALA A 100 -20.66 -8.06 14.52
CA ALA A 100 -20.51 -9.50 14.34
C ALA A 100 -20.48 -9.90 12.86
N GLN A 101 -21.32 -9.28 12.03
CA GLN A 101 -21.29 -9.49 10.58
C GLN A 101 -19.97 -8.99 9.97
N ALA A 102 -19.56 -7.76 10.28
CA ALA A 102 -18.32 -7.18 9.76
C ALA A 102 -17.08 -8.02 10.15
N LEU A 103 -17.06 -8.55 11.38
CA LEU A 103 -16.03 -9.46 11.88
C LEU A 103 -15.98 -10.78 11.12
N ASP A 104 -17.12 -11.40 10.82
CA ASP A 104 -17.14 -12.67 10.07
C ASP A 104 -16.67 -12.47 8.63
N GLU A 105 -17.11 -11.39 7.97
CA GLU A 105 -16.64 -11.00 6.65
C GLU A 105 -15.11 -10.78 6.65
N ALA A 106 -14.59 -10.01 7.60
CA ALA A 106 -13.16 -9.77 7.78
C ALA A 106 -12.38 -11.07 7.99
N ARG A 107 -12.89 -11.96 8.85
CA ARG A 107 -12.29 -13.26 9.17
C ARG A 107 -12.10 -14.11 7.91
N ILE A 108 -13.10 -14.17 7.03
CA ILE A 108 -13.04 -14.92 5.77
C ILE A 108 -11.93 -14.35 4.85
N THR A 109 -11.90 -13.03 4.67
CA THR A 109 -10.88 -12.37 3.82
C THR A 109 -9.47 -12.56 4.36
N LEU A 110 -9.27 -12.41 5.67
CA LEU A 110 -7.98 -12.60 6.34
C LEU A 110 -7.48 -14.05 6.23
N LEU A 111 -8.37 -15.04 6.37
CA LEU A 111 -8.04 -16.47 6.19
C LEU A 111 -7.52 -16.78 4.79
N MET A 112 -8.06 -16.12 3.77
CA MET A 112 -7.57 -16.24 2.39
C MET A 112 -6.28 -15.46 2.13
N GLY A 113 -5.81 -14.69 3.11
CA GLY A 113 -4.57 -13.96 3.09
C GLY A 113 -4.67 -12.49 2.65
N GLY A 114 -5.88 -11.96 2.45
CA GLY A 114 -6.07 -10.55 2.15
C GLY A 114 -5.74 -9.66 3.36
N GLY A 115 -4.97 -8.59 3.14
CA GLY A 115 -4.88 -7.51 4.12
C GLY A 115 -6.13 -6.62 4.03
N VAL A 116 -6.68 -6.21 5.18
CA VAL A 116 -8.00 -5.55 5.23
C VAL A 116 -7.94 -4.20 5.92
N GLY A 117 -8.41 -3.16 5.25
CA GLY A 117 -8.66 -1.86 5.86
C GLY A 117 -10.13 -1.63 6.21
N TYR A 118 -10.36 -0.77 7.19
CA TYR A 118 -11.69 -0.43 7.69
C TYR A 118 -11.78 1.07 7.99
N ASP A 119 -12.89 1.68 7.61
CA ASP A 119 -13.33 2.96 8.17
C ASP A 119 -14.22 2.70 9.39
N PHE A 120 -13.75 3.05 10.58
CA PHE A 120 -14.51 2.92 11.84
C PHE A 120 -15.36 4.16 12.16
N SER A 121 -15.31 5.21 11.35
CA SER A 121 -16.05 6.46 11.57
C SER A 121 -17.58 6.32 11.60
N PRO A 122 -18.22 5.31 10.99
CA PRO A 122 -19.66 5.08 11.15
C PRO A 122 -20.07 4.53 12.52
N LEU A 123 -19.12 4.06 13.33
CA LEU A 123 -19.41 3.47 14.63
C LEU A 123 -19.88 4.55 15.62
N PRO A 124 -20.99 4.33 16.36
CA PRO A 124 -21.45 5.32 17.32
C PRO A 124 -20.39 5.64 18.38
N PRO A 125 -20.15 6.92 18.69
CA PRO A 125 -19.23 7.32 19.74
C PRO A 125 -19.63 6.76 21.10
N ALA A 126 -18.68 6.59 22.03
CA ALA A 126 -18.96 6.13 23.39
C ALA A 126 -20.04 6.97 24.10
N THR A 127 -20.07 8.28 23.83
CA THR A 127 -21.03 9.25 24.41
C THR A 127 -22.42 9.23 23.74
N ALA A 128 -22.61 8.41 22.71
CA ALA A 128 -23.91 8.15 22.08
C ALA A 128 -24.76 7.13 22.85
N TYR A 129 -24.17 6.41 23.82
CA TYR A 129 -24.86 5.40 24.62
C TYR A 129 -25.32 5.97 25.96
N GLU A 130 -26.55 5.66 26.38
CA GLU A 130 -27.10 6.12 27.68
C GLU A 130 -26.32 5.58 28.89
N ARG A 131 -25.77 4.36 28.77
CA ARG A 131 -24.94 3.73 29.80
C ARG A 131 -23.66 3.22 29.16
N ARG A 132 -22.51 3.75 29.59
CA ARG A 132 -21.19 3.21 29.25
C ARG A 132 -20.88 2.08 30.22
N GLY A 133 -20.83 0.85 29.70
CA GLY A 133 -20.45 -0.35 30.44
C GLY A 133 -19.31 -1.07 29.74
N ALA A 134 -18.85 -2.19 30.32
CA ALA A 134 -17.80 -3.01 29.71
C ALA A 134 -18.18 -3.55 28.32
N ASP A 135 -19.47 -3.67 28.03
CA ASP A 135 -19.99 -4.18 26.75
C ASP A 135 -20.29 -3.09 25.71
N THR A 136 -20.02 -1.82 26.00
CA THR A 136 -20.25 -0.72 25.04
C THR A 136 -19.31 -0.87 23.84
N PRO A 137 -19.83 -1.01 22.61
CA PRO A 137 -19.01 -1.18 21.42
C PRO A 137 -18.58 0.19 20.86
N ASP A 138 -17.81 0.95 21.63
CA ASP A 138 -17.14 2.16 21.12
C ASP A 138 -16.00 1.79 20.13
N VAL A 139 -15.38 2.79 19.51
CA VAL A 139 -14.38 2.57 18.44
C VAL A 139 -13.25 1.68 18.91
N CYS A 140 -12.71 1.97 20.09
CA CYS A 140 -11.59 1.22 20.63
C CYS A 140 -11.98 -0.23 20.98
N ALA A 141 -13.15 -0.42 21.61
CA ALA A 141 -13.66 -1.74 21.94
C ALA A 141 -14.00 -2.58 20.69
N ALA A 142 -14.46 -1.95 19.60
CA ALA A 142 -14.65 -2.63 18.33
C ALA A 142 -13.31 -3.10 17.75
N ILE A 143 -12.29 -2.24 17.70
CA ILE A 143 -10.96 -2.60 17.18
C ILE A 143 -10.32 -3.73 18.00
N ASP A 144 -10.51 -3.76 19.33
CA ASP A 144 -10.07 -4.88 20.16
C ASP A 144 -10.62 -6.23 19.67
N ARG A 145 -11.90 -6.28 19.33
CA ARG A 145 -12.54 -7.52 18.85
C ARG A 145 -11.95 -7.97 17.52
N PHE A 146 -11.74 -7.04 16.59
CA PHE A 146 -11.11 -7.34 15.30
C PHE A 146 -9.66 -7.83 15.48
N ASP A 147 -8.91 -7.22 16.40
CA ASP A 147 -7.53 -7.62 16.68
C ASP A 147 -7.46 -9.01 17.32
N ILE A 148 -8.35 -9.32 18.27
CA ILE A 148 -8.46 -10.66 18.89
C ILE A 148 -8.77 -11.72 17.83
N VAL A 149 -9.78 -11.48 16.98
CA VAL A 149 -10.16 -12.41 15.91
C VAL A 149 -8.98 -12.64 14.96
N CYS A 150 -8.32 -11.58 14.50
CA CYS A 150 -7.19 -11.70 13.58
C CYS A 150 -6.01 -12.45 14.20
N ARG A 151 -5.71 -12.26 15.50
CA ARG A 151 -4.66 -13.00 16.21
C ARG A 151 -4.96 -14.48 16.38
N ALA A 152 -6.25 -14.84 16.48
CA ALA A 152 -6.68 -16.22 16.66
C ALA A 152 -6.71 -17.03 15.35
N LEU A 153 -6.51 -16.38 14.19
CA LEU A 153 -6.55 -17.07 12.90
C LEU A 153 -5.37 -18.06 12.73
N PRO A 154 -5.62 -19.26 12.18
CA PRO A 154 -4.62 -20.32 12.05
C PRO A 154 -3.70 -20.07 10.84
N TYR A 155 -2.81 -19.08 10.93
CA TYR A 155 -1.81 -18.86 9.90
C TYR A 155 -0.71 -19.93 9.96
N ALA A 156 -0.36 -20.50 8.81
CA ALA A 156 0.81 -21.36 8.68
C ALA A 156 2.09 -20.51 8.52
N GLY A 157 3.16 -20.86 9.25
CA GLY A 157 4.46 -20.20 9.16
C GLY A 157 4.50 -18.80 9.80
N PRO A 158 5.39 -17.89 9.36
CA PRO A 158 5.55 -16.55 9.94
C PRO A 158 4.50 -15.52 9.47
N ARG A 159 3.61 -15.86 8.52
CA ARG A 159 2.56 -14.95 8.04
C ARG A 159 1.54 -14.67 9.14
N ARG A 160 1.14 -13.40 9.27
CA ARG A 160 0.07 -12.95 10.17
C ARG A 160 -0.88 -12.05 9.38
N GLY A 161 -2.11 -11.89 9.87
CA GLY A 161 -3.05 -10.93 9.30
C GLY A 161 -2.57 -9.50 9.53
N ALA A 162 -2.81 -8.65 8.53
CA ALA A 162 -2.49 -7.23 8.57
C ALA A 162 -3.77 -6.44 8.33
N GLN A 163 -4.00 -5.44 9.17
CA GLN A 163 -5.23 -4.65 9.17
C GLN A 163 -4.93 -3.14 9.21
N MET A 164 -5.85 -2.30 8.72
CA MET A 164 -5.82 -0.84 8.88
C MET A 164 -7.10 -0.36 9.56
N ALA A 165 -6.98 0.44 10.61
CA ALA A 165 -8.10 1.15 11.22
C ALA A 165 -7.98 2.63 10.88
N VAL A 166 -9.00 3.16 10.19
CA VAL A 166 -9.13 4.57 9.87
C VAL A 166 -10.23 5.19 10.71
N LEU A 167 -9.96 6.38 11.26
CA LEU A 167 -10.97 7.21 11.91
C LEU A 167 -10.86 8.65 11.41
N ARG A 168 -11.99 9.26 11.06
CA ARG A 168 -12.03 10.65 10.58
C ARG A 168 -11.70 11.65 11.69
N CYS A 169 -11.02 12.73 11.32
CA CYS A 169 -10.63 13.81 12.22
C CYS A 169 -11.79 14.54 12.91
N ASP A 170 -13.03 14.38 12.45
CA ASP A 170 -14.24 14.93 13.06
C ASP A 170 -15.00 13.94 13.97
N HIS A 171 -14.51 12.71 14.14
CA HIS A 171 -15.17 11.73 15.01
C HIS A 171 -15.01 12.08 16.52
N PRO A 172 -16.05 12.00 17.35
CA PRO A 172 -15.96 12.36 18.77
C PRO A 172 -14.96 11.54 19.60
N ASP A 173 -14.73 10.27 19.24
CA ASP A 173 -13.76 9.40 19.92
C ASP A 173 -12.31 9.54 19.36
N ILE A 174 -12.02 10.55 18.53
CA ILE A 174 -10.73 10.68 17.83
C ILE A 174 -9.52 10.75 18.78
N ILE A 175 -9.64 11.45 19.91
CA ILE A 175 -8.54 11.55 20.89
C ILE A 175 -8.24 10.18 21.50
N GLU A 176 -9.29 9.48 21.97
CA GLU A 176 -9.15 8.14 22.57
C GLU A 176 -8.58 7.13 21.55
N PHE A 177 -9.01 7.19 20.29
CA PHE A 177 -8.48 6.35 19.21
C PHE A 177 -6.99 6.57 18.96
N VAL A 178 -6.55 7.83 18.89
CA VAL A 178 -5.14 8.19 18.62
C VAL A 178 -4.23 7.76 19.78
N GLU A 179 -4.65 7.97 21.02
CA GLU A 179 -3.87 7.64 22.21
C GLU A 179 -3.92 6.13 22.55
N ALA A 180 -4.93 5.39 22.08
CA ALA A 180 -5.14 3.98 22.43
C ALA A 180 -3.97 3.05 22.08
N LYS A 181 -3.18 3.40 21.06
CA LYS A 181 -2.00 2.63 20.63
C LYS A 181 -0.67 3.28 21.04
N HIS A 182 -0.68 4.15 22.05
CA HIS A 182 0.53 4.77 22.55
C HIS A 182 1.62 3.72 22.89
N GLY A 183 2.81 3.91 22.34
CA GLY A 183 3.93 2.97 22.45
C GLY A 183 3.65 1.59 21.82
N ARG A 184 2.74 1.50 20.83
CA ARG A 184 2.43 0.27 20.07
C ARG A 184 2.06 -0.95 20.92
N ARG A 185 1.48 -0.75 22.10
CA ARG A 185 1.17 -1.83 23.06
C ARG A 185 -0.16 -2.52 22.80
N ARG A 186 -1.07 -1.86 22.09
CA ARG A 186 -2.41 -2.34 21.75
C ARG A 186 -2.52 -2.54 20.24
N TRP A 187 -3.40 -3.45 19.81
CA TRP A 187 -3.68 -3.72 18.40
C TRP A 187 -2.45 -4.03 17.53
N PRO A 188 -1.66 -5.06 17.86
CA PRO A 188 -0.47 -5.44 17.09
C PRO A 188 -0.76 -5.90 15.65
N THR A 189 -2.00 -6.25 15.31
CA THR A 189 -2.40 -6.61 13.93
C THR A 189 -2.85 -5.43 13.08
N PHE A 190 -3.07 -4.27 13.71
CA PHE A 190 -3.54 -3.06 13.04
C PHE A 190 -2.41 -2.08 12.77
N SER A 191 -2.56 -1.34 11.70
CA SER A 191 -2.00 -0.01 11.51
C SER A 191 -3.09 1.02 11.80
N LEU A 192 -2.74 2.18 12.38
CA LEU A 192 -3.70 3.26 12.58
C LEU A 192 -3.49 4.41 11.60
N ALA A 193 -4.59 5.00 11.15
CA ALA A 193 -4.58 6.24 10.39
C ALA A 193 -5.73 7.18 10.77
N VAL A 194 -5.47 8.48 10.70
CA VAL A 194 -6.49 9.52 10.80
C VAL A 194 -6.82 10.02 9.41
N GLY A 195 -8.11 9.95 9.06
CA GLY A 195 -8.66 10.57 7.86
C GLY A 195 -8.81 12.07 8.07
N VAL A 196 -7.88 12.86 7.53
CA VAL A 196 -7.89 14.33 7.62
C VAL A 196 -8.53 14.96 6.38
N THR A 197 -9.28 16.03 6.59
CA THR A 197 -9.87 16.86 5.54
C THR A 197 -9.06 18.14 5.35
N ASP A 198 -9.18 18.78 4.18
CA ASP A 198 -8.60 20.09 3.92
C ASP A 198 -9.12 21.12 4.92
N ALA A 199 -10.43 21.09 5.23
CA ALA A 199 -11.04 21.96 6.23
C ALA A 199 -10.41 21.81 7.63
N PHE A 200 -10.04 20.59 8.04
CA PHE A 200 -9.33 20.37 9.30
C PHE A 200 -7.93 20.97 9.25
N MET A 201 -7.18 20.71 8.17
CA MET A 201 -5.82 21.24 8.01
C MET A 201 -5.79 22.77 7.98
N GLU A 202 -6.78 23.40 7.31
CA GLU A 202 -6.99 24.84 7.32
C GLU A 202 -7.33 25.36 8.72
N ALA A 203 -8.19 24.65 9.48
CA ALA A 203 -8.50 25.00 10.85
C ALA A 203 -7.27 24.93 11.78
N VAL A 204 -6.42 23.91 11.62
CA VAL A 204 -5.15 23.82 12.35
C VAL A 204 -4.22 24.97 11.99
N ALA A 205 -4.06 25.27 10.69
CA ALA A 205 -3.22 26.36 10.21
C ALA A 205 -3.68 27.72 10.78
N GLY A 206 -4.98 27.98 10.73
CA GLY A 206 -5.62 29.23 11.19
C GLY A 206 -5.87 29.31 12.70
N ASN A 207 -5.52 28.27 13.47
CA ASN A 207 -5.84 28.19 14.90
C ASN A 207 -7.35 28.37 15.19
N LEU A 208 -8.18 27.73 14.38
CA LEU A 208 -9.64 27.81 14.44
C LEU A 208 -10.21 26.70 15.33
N PRO A 209 -11.46 26.86 15.81
CA PRO A 209 -12.21 25.75 16.40
C PRO A 209 -12.48 24.63 15.38
N TRP A 210 -12.63 23.41 15.88
CA TRP A 210 -12.98 22.22 15.13
C TRP A 210 -14.16 21.50 15.78
N THR A 211 -15.15 21.14 14.99
CA THR A 211 -16.38 20.50 15.46
C THR A 211 -16.25 18.99 15.39
N LEU A 212 -16.37 18.33 16.54
CA LEU A 212 -16.52 16.87 16.63
C LEU A 212 -18.00 16.52 16.44
N ARG A 213 -18.29 15.68 15.46
CA ARG A 213 -19.65 15.37 15.02
C ARG A 213 -19.84 13.91 14.62
N HIS A 214 -21.07 13.44 14.76
CA HIS A 214 -21.46 12.10 14.33
C HIS A 214 -22.95 12.05 13.93
N ARG A 215 -23.36 11.09 13.09
CA ARG A 215 -24.77 10.98 12.63
C ARG A 215 -25.74 10.56 13.73
N VAL A 216 -25.27 9.80 14.70
CA VAL A 216 -26.05 9.40 15.89
C VAL A 216 -26.04 10.55 16.89
N PRO A 217 -27.18 10.89 17.53
CA PRO A 217 -27.22 11.92 18.57
C PRO A 217 -26.43 11.51 19.83
N PRO A 218 -25.82 12.48 20.56
CA PRO A 218 -25.23 12.20 21.86
C PRO A 218 -26.32 11.95 22.91
N CYS A 219 -26.07 11.04 23.84
CA CYS A 219 -26.91 10.88 25.04
C CYS A 219 -26.28 11.56 26.27
N SER A 220 -24.98 11.81 26.26
CA SER A 220 -24.27 12.41 27.39
C SER A 220 -24.65 13.89 27.58
N PRO A 221 -25.05 14.32 28.79
CA PRO A 221 -25.30 15.74 29.11
C PRO A 221 -24.07 16.64 28.97
N ALA A 222 -22.86 16.06 28.91
CA ALA A 222 -21.62 16.80 28.73
C ALA A 222 -21.39 17.25 27.27
N CYS A 223 -22.20 16.77 26.33
CA CYS A 223 -22.09 17.10 24.91
C CYS A 223 -22.92 18.34 24.53
N THR A 224 -22.52 19.04 23.46
CA THR A 224 -23.23 20.22 22.94
C THR A 224 -24.62 19.89 22.34
N GLN A 225 -24.88 18.63 21.97
CA GLN A 225 -26.18 18.09 21.51
C GLN A 225 -26.92 18.97 20.48
N THR A 226 -26.21 19.49 19.48
CA THR A 226 -26.80 20.36 18.44
C THR A 226 -26.89 19.63 17.11
N ALA A 227 -28.10 19.51 16.55
CA ALA A 227 -28.31 18.95 15.21
C ALA A 227 -27.76 19.91 14.13
N LEU A 228 -27.09 19.35 13.14
CA LEU A 228 -26.51 20.04 12.00
C LEU A 228 -27.37 19.85 10.74
N PRO A 229 -27.30 20.77 9.75
CA PRO A 229 -28.11 20.69 8.53
C PRO A 229 -27.89 19.41 7.69
N ASP A 230 -26.72 18.77 7.81
CA ASP A 230 -26.38 17.52 7.13
C ASP A 230 -26.95 16.25 7.82
N GLY A 231 -27.74 16.44 8.88
CA GLY A 231 -28.32 15.36 9.69
C GLY A 231 -27.37 14.77 10.73
N SER A 232 -26.16 15.31 10.89
CA SER A 232 -25.25 14.94 11.98
C SER A 232 -25.49 15.78 13.24
N TRP A 233 -24.84 15.41 14.33
CA TRP A 233 -24.94 16.07 15.63
C TRP A 233 -23.56 16.52 16.09
N THR A 234 -23.49 17.73 16.64
CA THR A 234 -22.31 18.25 17.31
C THR A 234 -22.21 17.64 18.71
N TYR A 235 -21.09 16.97 18.97
CA TYR A 235 -20.74 16.41 20.28
C TYR A 235 -19.94 17.42 21.10
N ALA A 236 -18.95 18.05 20.48
CA ALA A 236 -18.08 19.04 21.10
C ALA A 236 -17.46 19.95 20.04
N THR A 237 -16.96 21.12 20.47
CA THR A 237 -16.08 21.96 19.67
C THR A 237 -14.75 22.11 20.42
N VAL A 238 -13.65 21.76 19.77
CA VAL A 238 -12.30 21.76 20.34
C VAL A 238 -11.38 22.69 19.55
N PRO A 239 -10.31 23.25 20.12
CA PRO A 239 -9.30 23.95 19.31
C PRO A 239 -8.65 22.95 18.33
N ALA A 240 -8.65 23.24 17.03
CA ALA A 240 -8.08 22.34 16.02
C ALA A 240 -6.61 22.01 16.33
N ARG A 241 -5.85 23.00 16.79
CA ARG A 241 -4.43 22.82 17.21
C ARG A 241 -4.25 21.90 18.40
N ALA A 242 -5.21 21.82 19.32
CA ALA A 242 -5.11 20.90 20.46
C ALA A 242 -5.25 19.44 20.00
N LEU A 243 -6.24 19.15 19.16
CA LEU A 243 -6.39 17.82 18.56
C LEU A 243 -5.18 17.47 17.68
N TRP A 244 -4.71 18.41 16.87
CA TRP A 244 -3.53 18.23 16.04
C TRP A 244 -2.27 17.91 16.87
N HIS A 245 -2.08 18.59 18.00
CA HIS A 245 -0.95 18.32 18.88
C HIS A 245 -0.96 16.87 19.40
N VAL A 246 -2.12 16.31 19.74
CA VAL A 246 -2.26 14.90 20.13
C VAL A 246 -1.85 13.97 18.97
N ILE A 247 -2.36 14.23 17.76
CA ILE A 247 -2.03 13.45 16.56
C ILE A 247 -0.53 13.46 16.27
N VAL A 248 0.10 14.65 16.27
CA VAL A 248 1.53 14.82 16.01
C VAL A 248 2.37 14.17 17.12
N ASN A 249 1.94 14.27 18.39
CA ASN A 249 2.65 13.66 19.50
C ASN A 249 2.66 12.14 19.41
N GLU A 250 1.49 11.52 19.15
CA GLU A 250 1.42 10.08 18.98
C GLU A 250 2.16 9.60 17.74
N ALA A 251 2.05 10.31 16.61
CA ALA A 251 2.83 9.99 15.41
C ALA A 251 4.35 10.04 15.67
N ARG A 252 4.84 10.98 16.50
CA ARG A 252 6.24 11.01 16.92
C ARG A 252 6.58 9.81 17.81
N ASP A 253 5.82 9.62 18.88
CA ASP A 253 6.20 8.68 19.94
C ASP A 253 5.97 7.23 19.55
N SER A 254 4.91 6.98 18.78
CA SER A 254 4.40 5.66 18.42
C SER A 254 4.56 5.33 16.93
N SER A 255 5.03 6.26 16.08
CA SER A 255 5.01 6.16 14.60
C SER A 255 3.61 5.93 13.99
N GLU A 256 2.57 6.13 14.79
CA GLU A 256 1.17 6.02 14.41
C GLU A 256 0.38 7.03 15.25
N PRO A 257 -0.70 7.62 14.71
CA PRO A 257 -1.35 7.30 13.45
C PRO A 257 -0.64 7.89 12.22
N ARG A 258 -0.90 7.29 11.07
CA ARG A 258 -0.62 7.86 9.74
C ARG A 258 -1.67 8.91 9.41
N LEU A 259 -1.41 9.76 8.42
CA LEU A 259 -2.45 10.64 7.88
C LEU A 259 -2.91 10.14 6.51
N LEU A 260 -4.23 10.13 6.30
CA LEU A 260 -4.87 9.96 5.01
C LEU A 260 -5.58 11.27 4.64
N PHE A 261 -5.19 11.89 3.54
CA PHE A 261 -5.76 13.16 3.09
C PHE A 261 -7.02 12.86 2.24
N LEU A 262 -8.17 12.76 2.91
CA LEU A 262 -9.40 12.25 2.32
C LEU A 262 -9.88 13.08 1.13
N ASP A 263 -9.79 14.40 1.21
CA ASP A 263 -10.24 15.28 0.13
C ASP A 263 -9.30 15.20 -1.08
N THR A 264 -8.00 15.01 -0.86
CA THR A 264 -7.04 14.73 -1.95
C THR A 264 -7.30 13.36 -2.59
N ILE A 265 -7.59 12.33 -1.80
CA ILE A 265 -7.93 10.99 -2.29
C ILE A 265 -9.19 11.06 -3.17
N ASP A 266 -10.25 11.71 -2.68
CA ASP A 266 -11.54 11.88 -3.36
C ASP A 266 -11.39 12.72 -4.65
N ALA A 267 -10.69 13.87 -4.58
CA ALA A 267 -10.45 14.73 -5.74
C ALA A 267 -9.59 14.06 -6.83
N ALA A 268 -8.73 13.11 -6.44
CA ALA A 268 -7.87 12.37 -7.36
C ALA A 268 -8.51 11.09 -7.91
N ASP A 269 -9.64 10.62 -7.38
CA ASP A 269 -10.34 9.44 -7.88
C ASP A 269 -11.09 9.75 -9.19
N SER A 270 -10.90 8.86 -10.18
CA SER A 270 -11.64 8.94 -11.44
C SER A 270 -13.13 8.73 -11.21
N LEU A 271 -13.49 7.88 -10.25
CA LEU A 271 -14.86 7.41 -10.01
C LEU A 271 -15.57 8.17 -8.88
N ARG A 272 -15.05 9.32 -8.42
CA ARG A 272 -15.57 10.08 -7.27
C ARG A 272 -17.06 10.46 -7.31
N THR A 273 -17.69 10.43 -8.48
CA THR A 273 -19.14 10.69 -8.63
C THR A 273 -19.99 9.44 -8.39
N ARG A 274 -19.36 8.26 -8.29
CA ARG A 274 -19.98 6.93 -8.16
C ARG A 274 -19.54 6.20 -6.89
N GLU A 275 -18.45 6.62 -6.28
CA GLU A 275 -17.95 6.04 -5.05
C GLU A 275 -17.35 7.10 -4.12
N ARG A 276 -17.14 6.69 -2.87
CA ARG A 276 -16.43 7.44 -1.86
C ARG A 276 -15.36 6.53 -1.25
N ILE A 277 -14.18 7.09 -1.01
CA ILE A 277 -13.05 6.38 -0.42
C ILE A 277 -12.70 7.05 0.91
N ASP A 278 -13.02 6.38 2.01
CA ASP A 278 -12.73 6.87 3.37
C ASP A 278 -11.70 5.99 4.11
N ALA A 279 -11.19 4.93 3.48
CA ALA A 279 -10.16 4.06 4.05
C ALA A 279 -9.16 3.56 2.98
N THR A 280 -8.05 3.01 3.46
CA THR A 280 -7.06 2.32 2.64
C THR A 280 -6.84 0.90 3.15
N ASP A 281 -6.20 0.08 2.33
CA ASP A 281 -5.58 -1.16 2.77
C ASP A 281 -4.47 -0.93 3.85
N PRO A 282 -3.92 -2.01 4.46
CA PRO A 282 -2.89 -1.93 5.51
C PRO A 282 -1.65 -1.09 5.20
N CYS A 283 -1.22 -1.02 3.93
CA CYS A 283 0.02 -0.33 3.56
C CYS A 283 -0.22 1.06 2.94
N SER A 284 -1.48 1.49 2.82
CA SER A 284 -1.93 2.80 2.33
C SER A 284 -1.64 3.12 0.87
N GLU A 285 -1.20 2.15 0.06
CA GLU A 285 -1.09 2.30 -1.39
C GLU A 285 -2.42 2.10 -2.14
N GLN A 286 -3.42 1.47 -1.51
CA GLN A 286 -4.74 1.25 -2.08
C GLN A 286 -5.83 1.95 -1.26
N PRO A 287 -6.12 3.25 -1.55
CA PRO A 287 -7.39 3.84 -1.21
C PRO A 287 -8.49 3.11 -1.98
N LEU A 288 -9.44 2.51 -1.26
CA LEU A 288 -10.47 1.64 -1.84
C LEU A 288 -11.85 1.97 -1.26
N PRO A 289 -12.92 1.89 -2.08
CA PRO A 289 -14.28 2.02 -1.59
C PRO A 289 -14.67 0.79 -0.75
N ALA A 290 -15.87 0.82 -0.15
CA ALA A 290 -16.43 -0.34 0.52
C ALA A 290 -16.46 -1.59 -0.39
N TYR A 291 -15.95 -2.71 0.13
CA TYR A 291 -15.72 -3.96 -0.61
C TYR A 291 -14.73 -3.85 -1.78
N GLY A 292 -14.06 -2.71 -1.93
CA GLY A 292 -13.03 -2.50 -2.93
C GLY A 292 -11.83 -3.42 -2.70
N SER A 293 -11.19 -3.76 -3.80
CA SER A 293 -9.99 -4.60 -3.79
C SER A 293 -9.10 -4.28 -4.98
N SER A 294 -7.83 -4.68 -4.92
CA SER A 294 -6.90 -4.45 -6.03
C SER A 294 -5.89 -5.57 -6.21
N VAL A 295 -5.71 -5.98 -7.46
CA VAL A 295 -4.69 -6.93 -7.88
C VAL A 295 -3.41 -6.17 -8.15
N LEU A 296 -2.32 -6.53 -7.45
CA LEU A 296 -1.05 -5.81 -7.52
C LEU A 296 0.03 -6.61 -8.26
N GLY A 297 0.99 -5.92 -8.86
CA GLY A 297 2.19 -6.55 -9.39
C GLY A 297 3.31 -5.56 -9.69
N PRO A 298 4.45 -5.65 -8.98
CA PRO A 298 5.57 -4.72 -9.17
C PRO A 298 6.48 -5.12 -10.33
N ILE A 299 7.12 -4.12 -10.92
CA ILE A 299 8.21 -4.29 -11.91
C ILE A 299 9.54 -3.88 -11.27
N ASP A 300 10.52 -4.79 -11.26
CA ASP A 300 11.88 -4.53 -10.77
C ASP A 300 12.64 -3.59 -11.72
N LEU A 301 12.76 -2.32 -11.33
CA LEU A 301 13.36 -1.26 -12.14
C LEU A 301 14.85 -1.49 -12.40
N SER A 302 15.55 -2.21 -11.52
CA SER A 302 16.97 -2.48 -11.68
C SER A 302 17.28 -3.30 -12.94
N ARG A 303 16.32 -4.11 -13.42
CA ARG A 303 16.44 -4.94 -14.64
C ARG A 303 16.44 -4.14 -15.94
N PHE A 304 16.07 -2.87 -15.88
CA PHE A 304 15.95 -1.98 -17.03
C PHE A 304 17.11 -0.97 -17.09
N VAL A 305 18.13 -1.09 -16.23
CA VAL A 305 19.33 -0.25 -16.32
C VAL A 305 20.36 -0.87 -17.27
N ARG A 306 20.76 -0.12 -18.30
CA ARG A 306 21.86 -0.45 -19.19
C ARG A 306 23.13 0.25 -18.72
N HIS A 307 24.27 -0.42 -18.87
CA HIS A 307 25.59 0.06 -18.40
C HIS A 307 25.57 0.47 -16.92
N PRO A 308 25.12 -0.43 -16.02
CA PRO A 308 25.03 -0.12 -14.59
C PRO A 308 26.40 0.29 -14.06
N PHE A 309 26.41 1.33 -13.23
CA PHE A 309 27.62 1.95 -12.68
C PHE A 309 28.62 2.39 -13.75
N GLY A 310 28.18 2.60 -14.99
CA GLY A 310 28.94 3.16 -16.12
C GLY A 310 30.03 2.24 -16.65
N VAL A 311 29.87 0.93 -16.41
CA VAL A 311 30.69 -0.10 -17.03
C VAL A 311 30.24 -0.28 -18.48
N ASP A 312 31.20 -0.28 -19.40
CA ASP A 312 31.00 -0.44 -20.86
C ASP A 312 30.08 0.60 -21.52
N GLY A 313 29.82 1.75 -20.88
CA GLY A 313 29.01 2.82 -21.46
C GLY A 313 28.44 3.81 -20.45
N LYS A 314 27.65 4.79 -20.95
CA LYS A 314 26.92 5.74 -20.09
C LYS A 314 25.72 5.02 -19.44
N PRO A 315 25.54 5.09 -18.10
CA PRO A 315 24.36 4.54 -17.45
C PRO A 315 23.08 5.16 -18.01
N GLN A 316 22.11 4.32 -18.36
CA GLN A 316 20.83 4.79 -18.89
C GLN A 316 19.71 3.78 -18.59
N PHE A 317 18.49 4.30 -18.43
CA PHE A 317 17.30 3.49 -18.23
C PHE A 317 16.66 3.11 -19.57
N ASP A 318 16.26 1.85 -19.73
CA ASP A 318 15.65 1.32 -20.93
C ASP A 318 14.13 1.49 -20.91
N PHE A 319 13.69 2.71 -21.23
CA PHE A 319 12.26 3.05 -21.25
C PHE A 319 11.46 2.24 -22.27
N THR A 320 12.07 1.76 -23.36
CA THR A 320 11.39 0.96 -24.38
C THR A 320 11.08 -0.44 -23.85
N ALA A 321 12.07 -1.15 -23.31
CA ALA A 321 11.84 -2.47 -22.73
C ALA A 321 10.90 -2.41 -21.51
N PHE A 322 11.00 -1.32 -20.72
CA PHE A 322 10.11 -1.09 -19.59
C PHE A 322 8.65 -0.88 -20.03
N ALA A 323 8.43 -0.07 -21.07
CA ALA A 323 7.11 0.13 -21.67
C ALA A 323 6.46 -1.18 -22.13
N ASP A 324 7.21 -2.05 -22.80
CA ASP A 324 6.74 -3.38 -23.21
C ASP A 324 6.32 -4.23 -22.00
N ALA A 325 7.11 -4.19 -20.93
CA ALA A 325 6.82 -4.95 -19.72
C ALA A 325 5.53 -4.47 -19.03
N VAL A 326 5.29 -3.16 -19.01
CA VAL A 326 4.06 -2.55 -18.48
C VAL A 326 2.81 -3.03 -19.24
N HIS A 327 2.87 -3.08 -20.58
CA HIS A 327 1.75 -3.57 -21.40
C HIS A 327 1.36 -5.01 -21.05
N VAL A 328 2.35 -5.88 -20.91
CA VAL A 328 2.11 -7.28 -20.53
C VAL A 328 1.62 -7.38 -19.08
N GLN A 329 2.17 -6.55 -18.18
CA GLN A 329 1.80 -6.54 -16.77
C GLN A 329 0.32 -6.16 -16.57
N VAL A 330 -0.19 -5.16 -17.27
CA VAL A 330 -1.62 -4.80 -17.22
C VAL A 330 -2.50 -5.99 -17.59
N ARG A 331 -2.16 -6.72 -18.66
CA ARG A 331 -2.90 -7.91 -19.07
C ARG A 331 -2.82 -9.04 -18.05
N MET A 332 -1.65 -9.27 -17.45
CA MET A 332 -1.47 -10.27 -16.39
C MET A 332 -2.38 -9.98 -15.19
N LEU A 333 -2.43 -8.73 -14.74
CA LEU A 333 -3.25 -8.33 -13.60
C LEU A 333 -4.75 -8.33 -13.94
N ASP A 334 -5.14 -7.93 -15.15
CA ASP A 334 -6.54 -8.03 -15.62
C ASP A 334 -7.02 -9.49 -15.63
N ASN A 335 -6.19 -10.43 -16.08
CA ASN A 335 -6.52 -11.86 -16.07
C ASN A 335 -6.69 -12.41 -14.64
N ALA A 336 -5.91 -11.91 -13.67
CA ALA A 336 -6.01 -12.38 -12.29
C ALA A 336 -7.37 -12.05 -11.65
N ILE A 337 -8.03 -10.95 -12.05
CA ILE A 337 -9.39 -10.59 -11.59
C ILE A 337 -10.40 -11.68 -11.96
N ASP A 338 -10.27 -12.26 -13.16
CA ASP A 338 -11.21 -13.25 -13.69
C ASP A 338 -10.97 -14.65 -13.11
N LEU A 339 -9.75 -14.93 -12.65
CA LEU A 339 -9.31 -16.25 -12.20
C LEU A 339 -9.22 -16.41 -10.68
N THR A 340 -9.15 -15.30 -9.93
CA THR A 340 -8.98 -15.37 -8.48
C THR A 340 -10.22 -15.92 -7.79
N VAL A 341 -10.00 -16.67 -6.70
CA VAL A 341 -11.06 -16.97 -5.74
C VAL A 341 -11.34 -15.72 -4.92
N TRP A 342 -12.61 -15.33 -4.86
CA TRP A 342 -13.04 -14.13 -4.13
C TRP A 342 -13.52 -14.52 -2.73
N PRO A 343 -13.06 -13.83 -1.67
CA PRO A 343 -13.52 -14.12 -0.31
C PRO A 343 -15.02 -13.95 -0.11
N LEU A 344 -15.57 -12.90 -0.71
CA LEU A 344 -16.98 -12.55 -0.60
C LEU A 344 -17.54 -12.23 -1.99
N ALA A 345 -18.82 -12.55 -2.20
CA ALA A 345 -19.53 -12.17 -3.42
C ALA A 345 -19.56 -10.63 -3.63
N ALA A 346 -19.54 -9.87 -2.53
CA ALA A 346 -19.47 -8.40 -2.57
C ALA A 346 -18.16 -7.91 -3.22
N HIS A 347 -17.00 -8.45 -2.82
CA HIS A 347 -15.73 -8.16 -3.47
C HIS A 347 -15.72 -8.56 -4.94
N ALA A 348 -16.26 -9.75 -5.25
CA ALA A 348 -16.31 -10.23 -6.62
C ALA A 348 -17.18 -9.34 -7.53
N ARG A 349 -18.25 -8.74 -6.98
CA ARG A 349 -19.10 -7.79 -7.71
C ARG A 349 -18.38 -6.47 -7.91
N GLU A 350 -17.78 -5.90 -6.87
CA GLU A 350 -17.03 -4.63 -6.94
C GLU A 350 -15.88 -4.74 -7.96
N ALA A 351 -15.10 -5.81 -7.86
CA ALA A 351 -13.96 -6.03 -8.73
C ALA A 351 -14.36 -6.23 -10.20
N ARG A 352 -15.49 -6.88 -10.48
CA ARG A 352 -16.00 -7.02 -11.85
C ARG A 352 -16.52 -5.71 -12.41
N GLU A 353 -17.13 -4.89 -11.56
CA GLU A 353 -17.70 -3.59 -11.93
C GLU A 353 -16.63 -2.57 -12.35
N LYS A 354 -15.48 -2.56 -11.65
CA LYS A 354 -14.46 -1.50 -11.80
C LYS A 354 -13.09 -1.99 -12.22
N ARG A 355 -12.81 -3.29 -12.09
CA ARG A 355 -11.59 -3.97 -12.54
C ARG A 355 -10.28 -3.27 -12.12
N ARG A 356 -10.18 -2.87 -10.84
CA ARG A 356 -9.00 -2.17 -10.29
C ARG A 356 -7.77 -3.07 -10.30
N ILE A 357 -6.67 -2.54 -10.82
CA ILE A 357 -5.34 -3.14 -10.73
C ILE A 357 -4.33 -2.11 -10.22
N GLY A 358 -3.19 -2.59 -9.74
CA GLY A 358 -2.07 -1.77 -9.32
C GLY A 358 -0.77 -2.30 -9.89
N VAL A 359 -0.42 -1.85 -11.09
CA VAL A 359 0.95 -2.00 -11.59
C VAL A 359 1.83 -1.14 -10.69
N GLY A 360 2.86 -1.75 -10.12
CA GLY A 360 3.80 -1.09 -9.21
C GLY A 360 5.24 -1.17 -9.67
N VAL A 361 6.14 -0.72 -8.82
CA VAL A 361 7.59 -0.85 -9.03
C VAL A 361 8.23 -1.46 -7.80
N THR A 362 9.43 -2.02 -7.96
CA THR A 362 10.38 -2.30 -6.88
C THR A 362 11.79 -1.98 -7.37
N GLY A 363 12.77 -1.88 -6.49
CA GLY A 363 14.16 -1.66 -6.91
C GLY A 363 14.45 -0.23 -7.37
N LEU A 364 13.66 0.77 -6.94
CA LEU A 364 13.90 2.17 -7.34
C LEU A 364 15.27 2.67 -6.87
N ALA A 365 15.65 2.39 -5.62
CA ALA A 365 16.95 2.81 -5.09
C ALA A 365 18.10 2.14 -5.85
N ASP A 366 17.95 0.84 -6.16
CA ASP A 366 18.90 0.06 -6.94
C ASP A 366 19.09 0.68 -8.33
N ALA A 367 17.99 0.97 -9.04
CA ALA A 367 18.04 1.58 -10.36
C ALA A 367 18.73 2.95 -10.33
N LEU A 368 18.38 3.82 -9.38
CA LEU A 368 19.01 5.13 -9.23
C LEU A 368 20.51 5.01 -8.90
N THR A 369 20.89 4.08 -8.02
CA THR A 369 22.29 3.81 -7.66
C THR A 369 23.08 3.29 -8.88
N MET A 370 22.49 2.38 -9.67
CA MET A 370 23.08 1.89 -10.92
C MET A 370 23.22 2.99 -11.97
N LEU A 371 22.34 4.00 -11.95
CA LEU A 371 22.45 5.20 -12.78
C LEU A 371 23.43 6.24 -12.23
N ARG A 372 24.11 5.94 -11.11
CA ARG A 372 25.02 6.83 -10.38
C ARG A 372 24.33 8.09 -9.85
N LEU A 373 23.08 7.96 -9.41
CA LEU A 373 22.27 9.03 -8.82
C LEU A 373 22.00 8.75 -7.35
N ARG A 374 22.33 9.71 -6.48
CA ARG A 374 21.89 9.69 -5.08
C ARG A 374 20.37 9.80 -5.00
N TYR A 375 19.73 8.96 -4.18
CA TYR A 375 18.27 8.92 -4.04
C TYR A 375 17.65 10.29 -3.67
N ASP A 376 18.32 11.07 -2.84
CA ASP A 376 17.87 12.35 -2.28
C ASP A 376 18.12 13.56 -3.19
N CYS A 377 18.68 13.38 -4.39
CA CYS A 377 18.99 14.50 -5.28
C CYS A 377 17.87 14.82 -6.28
N GLY A 378 17.84 16.07 -6.78
CA GLY A 378 16.85 16.51 -7.76
C GLY A 378 16.87 15.70 -9.06
N ALA A 379 18.06 15.29 -9.53
CA ALA A 379 18.19 14.46 -10.74
C ALA A 379 17.57 13.07 -10.57
N ALA A 380 17.73 12.44 -9.41
CA ALA A 380 17.07 11.17 -9.10
C ALA A 380 15.54 11.30 -9.11
N ARG A 381 14.99 12.36 -8.51
CA ARG A 381 13.55 12.64 -8.54
C ARG A 381 13.01 12.85 -9.96
N MET A 382 13.78 13.53 -10.82
CA MET A 382 13.41 13.70 -12.24
C MET A 382 13.34 12.36 -12.98
N VAL A 383 14.35 11.50 -12.82
CA VAL A 383 14.35 10.16 -13.44
C VAL A 383 13.24 9.28 -12.88
N ALA A 384 13.04 9.27 -11.56
CA ALA A 384 11.95 8.52 -10.93
C ALA A 384 10.58 8.96 -11.46
N ARG A 385 10.37 10.27 -11.63
CA ARG A 385 9.16 10.83 -12.24
C ARG A 385 9.02 10.45 -13.71
N GLU A 386 10.09 10.44 -14.49
CA GLU A 386 10.08 10.01 -15.90
C GLU A 386 9.69 8.52 -16.04
N ILE A 387 10.22 7.67 -15.16
CA ILE A 387 9.84 6.24 -15.07
C ILE A 387 8.34 6.13 -14.77
N ALA A 388 7.84 6.85 -13.75
CA ALA A 388 6.44 6.79 -13.36
C ALA A 388 5.49 7.33 -14.46
N LEU A 389 5.87 8.40 -15.16
CA LEU A 389 5.10 8.93 -16.29
C LEU A 389 5.06 7.96 -17.48
N THR A 390 6.20 7.36 -17.81
CA THR A 390 6.28 6.33 -18.87
C THR A 390 5.38 5.15 -18.51
N MET A 391 5.50 4.65 -17.29
CA MET A 391 4.67 3.58 -16.78
C MET A 391 3.18 3.91 -16.89
N ARG A 392 2.79 5.12 -16.47
CA ARG A 392 1.41 5.59 -16.54
C ARG A 392 0.88 5.61 -17.96
N GLN A 393 1.61 6.25 -18.87
CA GLN A 393 1.23 6.32 -20.29
C GLN A 393 0.98 4.92 -20.87
N HIS A 394 1.92 4.00 -20.62
CA HIS A 394 1.84 2.65 -21.17
C HIS A 394 0.77 1.80 -20.48
N ALA A 395 0.51 2.00 -19.19
CA ALA A 395 -0.57 1.31 -18.49
C ALA A 395 -1.96 1.72 -19.01
N PHE A 396 -2.19 3.03 -19.19
CA PHE A 396 -3.45 3.54 -19.77
C PHE A 396 -3.61 3.10 -21.22
N SER A 397 -2.53 3.15 -22.01
CA SER A 397 -2.55 2.64 -23.39
C SER A 397 -2.86 1.14 -23.45
N ALA A 398 -2.27 0.33 -22.56
CA ALA A 398 -2.50 -1.11 -22.50
C ALA A 398 -3.96 -1.43 -22.12
N SER A 399 -4.51 -0.70 -21.15
CA SER A 399 -5.90 -0.85 -20.74
C SER A 399 -6.88 -0.46 -21.84
N ALA A 400 -6.59 0.60 -22.61
CA ALA A 400 -7.38 0.97 -23.79
C ALA A 400 -7.30 -0.08 -24.91
N SER A 401 -6.13 -0.69 -25.11
CA SER A 401 -5.99 -1.81 -26.05
C SER A 401 -6.76 -3.06 -25.60
N LEU A 402 -6.75 -3.36 -24.29
CA LEU A 402 -7.57 -4.45 -23.74
C LEU A 402 -9.07 -4.15 -23.82
N ALA A 403 -9.47 -2.89 -23.68
CA ALA A 403 -10.86 -2.48 -23.83
C ALA A 403 -11.38 -2.74 -25.26
N ALA A 404 -10.55 -2.46 -26.28
CA ALA A 404 -10.87 -2.78 -27.66
C ALA A 404 -11.03 -4.30 -27.90
N GLU A 405 -10.28 -5.12 -27.17
CA GLU A 405 -10.31 -6.58 -27.30
C GLU A 405 -11.44 -7.23 -26.49
N ARG A 406 -11.70 -6.74 -25.27
CA ARG A 406 -12.51 -7.43 -24.24
C ARG A 406 -13.70 -6.62 -23.73
N GLY A 407 -13.87 -5.40 -24.25
CA GLY A 407 -14.83 -4.42 -23.76
C GLY A 407 -14.29 -3.62 -22.56
N VAL A 408 -14.89 -2.45 -22.36
CA VAL A 408 -14.61 -1.56 -21.22
C VAL A 408 -15.02 -2.20 -19.89
N PHE A 409 -14.53 -1.69 -18.76
CA PHE A 409 -15.11 -2.07 -17.47
C PHE A 409 -16.54 -1.52 -17.34
N PRO A 410 -17.46 -2.23 -16.64
CA PRO A 410 -18.88 -1.86 -16.56
C PRO A 410 -19.18 -0.43 -16.12
N ALA A 411 -18.49 0.08 -15.09
CA ALA A 411 -18.69 1.45 -14.59
C ALA A 411 -17.95 2.54 -15.41
N TYR A 412 -17.44 2.22 -16.60
CA TYR A 412 -16.63 3.15 -17.39
C TYR A 412 -17.47 4.27 -17.98
N GLU A 413 -17.02 5.50 -17.74
CA GLU A 413 -17.63 6.70 -18.31
C GLU A 413 -16.52 7.60 -18.85
N ALA A 414 -16.64 8.01 -20.11
CA ALA A 414 -15.55 8.67 -20.81
C ALA A 414 -15.14 9.99 -20.14
N ALA A 415 -16.12 10.75 -19.64
CA ALA A 415 -15.91 12.04 -18.99
C ALA A 415 -15.02 11.95 -17.74
N ASP A 416 -15.11 10.84 -16.98
CA ASP A 416 -14.30 10.62 -15.77
C ASP A 416 -12.79 10.64 -16.07
N TYR A 417 -12.40 10.27 -17.30
CA TYR A 417 -11.00 10.11 -17.71
C TYR A 417 -10.54 11.14 -18.74
N LEU A 418 -11.45 11.69 -19.55
CA LEU A 418 -11.13 12.62 -20.65
C LEU A 418 -11.35 14.08 -20.29
N ASP A 419 -12.32 14.36 -19.40
CA ASP A 419 -12.78 15.72 -19.05
C ASP A 419 -12.28 16.16 -17.66
N GLY A 420 -11.49 15.32 -16.99
CA GLY A 420 -11.19 15.45 -15.58
C GLY A 420 -10.10 16.48 -15.22
N ALA A 421 -10.44 17.35 -14.27
CA ALA A 421 -9.53 18.15 -13.44
C ALA A 421 -8.93 17.37 -12.25
N ALA A 422 -9.05 16.04 -12.24
CA ALA A 422 -8.44 15.19 -11.21
C ALA A 422 -6.94 15.50 -11.15
N HIS A 423 -6.40 15.72 -9.95
CA HIS A 423 -5.02 16.18 -9.70
C HIS A 423 -3.98 15.18 -10.24
N ARG A 424 -3.78 15.18 -11.55
CA ARG A 424 -2.97 14.23 -12.31
C ARG A 424 -2.19 15.02 -13.34
N ALA A 425 -0.97 14.58 -13.63
CA ALA A 425 -0.29 15.08 -14.83
C ALA A 425 -1.16 14.77 -16.07
N PRO A 426 -1.20 15.60 -17.12
CA PRO A 426 -2.00 15.28 -18.31
C PRO A 426 -1.48 14.00 -19.01
N LEU A 427 -2.38 13.18 -19.52
CA LEU A 427 -2.01 12.05 -20.39
C LEU A 427 -1.59 12.58 -21.78
N PRO A 428 -0.62 11.94 -22.46
CA PRO A 428 -0.27 12.27 -23.84
C PRO A 428 -1.49 12.21 -24.77
N VAL A 429 -1.51 13.07 -25.80
CA VAL A 429 -2.63 13.17 -26.76
C VAL A 429 -2.97 11.81 -27.37
N THR A 430 -1.96 11.04 -27.77
CA THR A 430 -2.14 9.70 -28.36
C THR A 430 -2.83 8.71 -27.41
N VAL A 431 -2.55 8.80 -26.11
CA VAL A 431 -3.22 7.97 -25.09
C VAL A 431 -4.65 8.43 -24.88
N ARG A 432 -4.88 9.75 -24.81
CA ARG A 432 -6.25 10.29 -24.69
C ARG A 432 -7.12 9.89 -25.88
N GLU A 433 -6.58 9.93 -27.09
CA GLU A 433 -7.28 9.47 -28.29
C GLU A 433 -7.56 7.97 -28.26
N ALA A 434 -6.62 7.15 -27.76
CA ALA A 434 -6.85 5.72 -27.59
C ALA A 434 -7.99 5.45 -26.59
N ILE A 435 -8.01 6.17 -25.46
CA ILE A 435 -9.10 6.10 -24.47
C ILE A 435 -10.42 6.55 -25.09
N ALA A 436 -10.43 7.66 -25.84
CA ALA A 436 -11.64 8.16 -26.48
C ALA A 436 -12.21 7.18 -27.52
N ARG A 437 -11.35 6.46 -28.25
CA ARG A 437 -11.78 5.47 -29.25
C ARG A 437 -12.23 4.15 -28.63
N ASN A 438 -11.52 3.65 -27.63
CA ASN A 438 -11.65 2.26 -27.16
C ASN A 438 -12.24 2.14 -25.75
N GLY A 439 -12.28 3.23 -24.99
CA GLY A 439 -12.51 3.23 -23.55
C GLY A 439 -11.34 2.64 -22.75
N LEU A 440 -11.63 2.19 -21.52
CA LEU A 440 -10.65 1.56 -20.63
C LEU A 440 -11.17 0.24 -20.08
N ARG A 441 -10.26 -0.74 -19.91
CA ARG A 441 -10.57 -2.04 -19.32
C ARG A 441 -10.52 -2.03 -17.79
N ASN A 442 -9.82 -1.07 -17.20
CA ASN A 442 -9.56 -0.99 -15.76
C ASN A 442 -9.77 0.45 -15.30
N SER A 443 -10.41 0.64 -14.13
CA SER A 443 -10.64 1.98 -13.59
C SER A 443 -9.39 2.65 -13.00
N HIS A 444 -8.51 1.83 -12.41
CA HIS A 444 -7.26 2.23 -11.79
C HIS A 444 -6.16 1.28 -12.23
N LEU A 445 -4.95 1.81 -12.42
CA LEU A 445 -3.87 1.12 -13.11
C LEU A 445 -2.55 1.09 -12.35
N MET A 446 -2.29 2.08 -11.49
CA MET A 446 -0.99 2.26 -10.85
C MET A 446 -1.10 2.32 -9.34
N SER A 447 -0.20 1.59 -8.67
CA SER A 447 -0.07 1.59 -7.22
C SER A 447 1.33 1.17 -6.82
N PHE A 448 1.98 1.96 -5.97
CA PHE A 448 3.33 1.65 -5.51
C PHE A 448 3.27 1.04 -4.12
N ALA A 449 3.14 -0.29 -4.08
CA ALA A 449 3.16 -1.08 -2.85
C ALA A 449 4.58 -1.25 -2.31
N PRO A 450 4.76 -1.68 -1.04
CA PRO A 450 6.08 -1.97 -0.48
C PRO A 450 6.84 -3.07 -1.22
N ALA A 451 6.14 -4.04 -1.81
CA ALA A 451 6.72 -5.19 -2.51
C ALA A 451 7.72 -6.03 -1.67
N GLY A 452 7.71 -5.93 -0.34
CA GLY A 452 8.82 -6.38 0.52
C GLY A 452 9.16 -7.88 0.42
N SER A 453 8.15 -8.76 0.31
CA SER A 453 8.42 -10.20 0.20
C SER A 453 8.85 -10.63 -1.21
N VAL A 454 8.29 -10.00 -2.25
CA VAL A 454 8.55 -10.36 -3.65
C VAL A 454 9.86 -9.74 -4.18
N SER A 455 10.26 -8.56 -3.69
CA SER A 455 11.57 -7.96 -3.98
C SER A 455 12.71 -8.84 -3.45
N VAL A 456 12.54 -9.45 -2.28
CA VAL A 456 13.50 -10.40 -1.71
C VAL A 456 13.53 -11.69 -2.52
N ALA A 457 12.36 -12.32 -2.72
CA ALA A 457 12.28 -13.64 -3.35
C ALA A 457 12.62 -13.63 -4.84
N PHE A 458 12.13 -12.65 -5.59
CA PHE A 458 12.22 -12.62 -7.05
C PHE A 458 13.15 -11.52 -7.57
N GLY A 459 13.28 -10.41 -6.83
CA GLY A 459 14.13 -9.26 -7.16
C GLY A 459 15.57 -9.32 -6.63
N ASP A 460 16.01 -10.47 -6.09
CA ASP A 460 17.37 -10.63 -5.55
C ASP A 460 17.68 -9.64 -4.40
N ASN A 461 16.71 -9.46 -3.49
CA ASN A 461 16.82 -8.52 -2.36
C ASN A 461 17.11 -7.07 -2.81
N CYS A 462 16.53 -6.66 -3.95
CA CYS A 462 16.49 -5.24 -4.32
C CYS A 462 15.63 -4.44 -3.33
N SER A 463 15.79 -3.12 -3.36
CA SER A 463 15.02 -2.17 -2.55
C SER A 463 13.52 -2.36 -2.74
N HIS A 464 12.78 -2.13 -1.66
CA HIS A 464 11.36 -2.40 -1.54
C HIS A 464 10.55 -1.28 -2.18
N GLY A 465 9.77 -1.57 -3.21
CA GLY A 465 8.89 -0.55 -3.80
C GLY A 465 9.68 0.65 -4.32
N ILE A 466 9.30 1.84 -3.84
CA ILE A 466 10.05 3.08 -4.07
C ILE A 466 11.00 3.45 -2.92
N GLU A 467 11.11 2.64 -1.86
CA GLU A 467 11.94 2.94 -0.71
C GLU A 467 13.43 3.05 -1.09
N PRO A 468 14.22 3.89 -0.40
CA PRO A 468 15.67 3.80 -0.49
C PRO A 468 16.17 2.46 0.06
N ALA A 469 17.41 2.09 -0.28
CA ALA A 469 18.04 0.91 0.30
C ALA A 469 18.13 1.09 1.82
N ILE A 470 17.59 0.14 2.58
CA ILE A 470 17.63 0.15 4.05
C ILE A 470 19.09 0.11 4.51
N ASP A 471 19.79 -0.92 4.05
CA ASP A 471 21.24 -1.07 4.06
C ASP A 471 21.65 -1.87 2.81
N TRP A 472 22.93 -1.83 2.48
CA TRP A 472 23.51 -2.59 1.36
C TRP A 472 23.88 -4.03 1.76
N VAL A 473 24.21 -4.22 3.04
CA VAL A 473 24.48 -5.51 3.65
C VAL A 473 23.79 -5.56 5.00
N GLU A 474 22.91 -6.54 5.18
CA GLU A 474 22.14 -6.74 6.41
C GLU A 474 22.37 -8.16 6.96
N ARG A 475 22.10 -8.34 8.25
CA ARG A 475 22.00 -9.65 8.87
C ARG A 475 20.53 -9.89 9.19
N ARG A 476 19.91 -10.86 8.50
CA ARG A 476 18.50 -11.21 8.67
C ARG A 476 18.37 -12.56 9.33
N GLU A 477 17.51 -12.66 10.34
CA GLU A 477 17.16 -13.95 10.91
C GLU A 477 16.08 -14.59 10.03
N VAL A 478 16.30 -15.83 9.64
CA VAL A 478 15.35 -16.62 8.86
C VAL A 478 15.10 -17.90 9.61
N ARG A 479 13.83 -18.22 9.81
CA ARG A 479 13.42 -19.47 10.41
C ARG A 479 13.45 -20.56 9.35
N THR A 480 14.32 -21.54 9.51
CA THR A 480 14.41 -22.67 8.58
C THR A 480 13.45 -23.80 9.00
N GLY A 481 13.30 -24.82 8.17
CA GLY A 481 12.35 -25.92 8.39
C GLY A 481 12.59 -26.76 9.66
N ASP A 482 13.74 -26.59 10.32
CA ASP A 482 14.07 -27.13 11.66
C ASP A 482 13.53 -26.27 12.82
N ASN A 483 12.79 -25.20 12.52
CA ASN A 483 12.20 -24.24 13.46
C ASN A 483 13.24 -23.44 14.28
N HIS A 484 14.51 -23.45 13.89
CA HIS A 484 15.56 -22.60 14.45
C HIS A 484 15.74 -21.32 13.63
N LEU A 485 16.13 -20.23 14.29
CA LEU A 485 16.48 -18.97 13.65
C LEU A 485 17.95 -19.00 13.23
N HIS A 486 18.20 -18.88 11.93
CA HIS A 486 19.54 -18.77 11.38
C HIS A 486 19.74 -17.36 10.85
N ALA A 487 20.85 -16.74 11.24
CA ALA A 487 21.17 -15.43 10.74
C ALA A 487 21.87 -15.52 9.38
N ILE A 488 21.18 -15.09 8.34
CA ILE A 488 21.63 -15.08 6.95
C ILE A 488 22.12 -13.67 6.61
N ARG A 489 23.30 -13.59 6.00
CA ARG A 489 23.78 -12.35 5.38
C ARG A 489 22.95 -12.06 4.14
N ALA A 490 22.29 -10.92 4.13
CA ALA A 490 21.46 -10.43 3.04
C ALA A 490 22.21 -9.30 2.35
N GLU A 491 22.36 -9.38 1.03
CA GLU A 491 23.05 -8.34 0.26
C GLU A 491 22.08 -7.77 -0.77
N ASN A 492 22.05 -6.45 -0.88
CA ASN A 492 21.19 -5.79 -1.86
C ASN A 492 21.66 -6.06 -3.30
N HIS A 493 20.73 -6.16 -4.25
CA HIS A 493 21.02 -6.48 -5.65
C HIS A 493 22.04 -5.53 -6.31
N ALA A 494 21.84 -4.20 -6.21
CA ALA A 494 22.77 -3.22 -6.76
C ALA A 494 24.16 -3.31 -6.13
N TYR A 495 24.22 -3.54 -4.81
CA TYR A 495 25.49 -3.74 -4.12
C TYR A 495 26.25 -4.97 -4.64
N ARG A 496 25.59 -6.12 -4.73
CA ARG A 496 26.21 -7.36 -5.27
C ARG A 496 26.70 -7.16 -6.70
N LEU A 497 25.91 -6.49 -7.54
CA LEU A 497 26.29 -6.20 -8.92
C LEU A 497 27.52 -5.29 -8.99
N PHE A 498 27.57 -4.24 -8.16
CA PHE A 498 28.73 -3.35 -8.09
C PHE A 498 30.00 -4.12 -7.70
N ARG A 499 29.91 -4.99 -6.69
CA ARG A 499 31.04 -5.85 -6.28
C ARG A 499 31.48 -6.79 -7.40
N GLN A 500 30.55 -7.37 -8.14
CA GLN A 500 30.88 -8.23 -9.28
C GLN A 500 31.62 -7.45 -10.39
N LEU A 501 31.20 -6.21 -10.67
CA LEU A 501 31.74 -5.42 -11.79
C LEU A 501 33.03 -4.66 -11.45
N HIS A 502 33.18 -4.18 -10.22
CA HIS A 502 34.32 -3.34 -9.80
C HIS A 502 35.31 -4.07 -8.88
N GLY A 503 34.97 -5.27 -8.40
CA GLY A 503 35.76 -6.05 -7.46
C GLY A 503 35.25 -5.96 -6.02
N GLU A 504 35.52 -7.00 -5.24
CA GLU A 504 34.97 -7.19 -3.89
C GLU A 504 35.34 -6.07 -2.91
N HIS A 505 36.50 -5.43 -3.08
CA HIS A 505 37.01 -4.40 -2.18
C HIS A 505 36.92 -2.96 -2.74
N ALA A 506 36.27 -2.75 -3.89
CA ALA A 506 36.12 -1.42 -4.46
C ALA A 506 35.40 -0.46 -3.47
N PRO A 507 35.87 0.78 -3.28
CA PRO A 507 35.18 1.73 -2.41
C PRO A 507 33.79 2.03 -2.99
N LEU A 508 32.76 2.08 -2.12
CA LEU A 508 31.42 2.45 -2.53
C LEU A 508 31.37 3.95 -2.84
N PRO A 509 30.91 4.37 -4.03
CA PRO A 509 30.73 5.78 -4.35
C PRO A 509 29.64 6.47 -3.51
N ASP A 510 29.60 7.80 -3.57
CA ASP A 510 28.68 8.66 -2.80
C ASP A 510 27.19 8.47 -3.11
N TYR A 511 26.86 7.83 -4.24
CA TYR A 511 25.51 7.44 -4.62
C TYR A 511 24.98 6.19 -3.91
N PHE A 512 25.80 5.48 -3.14
CA PHE A 512 25.38 4.37 -2.26
C PHE A 512 24.81 4.87 -0.91
N VAL A 513 23.74 5.66 -0.96
CA VAL A 513 23.05 6.16 0.24
C VAL A 513 22.08 5.13 0.83
N LYS A 514 22.01 5.09 2.16
CA LYS A 514 21.05 4.28 2.91
C LYS A 514 19.85 5.11 3.34
N ALA A 515 18.77 4.45 3.75
CA ALA A 515 17.57 5.10 4.27
C ALA A 515 17.86 6.05 5.44
N ALA A 516 18.83 5.71 6.31
CA ALA A 516 19.24 6.55 7.43
C ALA A 516 20.05 7.80 7.03
N ASP A 517 20.60 7.84 5.81
CA ASP A 517 21.38 8.97 5.30
C ASP A 517 20.48 10.04 4.64
N ILE A 518 19.20 9.72 4.42
CA ILE A 518 18.26 10.57 3.68
C ILE A 518 17.49 11.45 4.65
N ALA A 519 17.44 12.75 4.36
CA ALA A 519 16.66 13.68 5.18
C ALA A 519 15.16 13.37 5.09
N PRO A 520 14.39 13.53 6.19
CA PRO A 520 12.94 13.30 6.18
C PRO A 520 12.19 14.09 5.08
N ALA A 521 12.60 15.32 4.82
CA ALA A 521 12.00 16.15 3.78
C ALA A 521 12.27 15.63 2.35
N ASP A 522 13.39 14.94 2.11
CA ASP A 522 13.70 14.35 0.80
C ASP A 522 12.88 13.08 0.54
N HIS A 523 12.50 12.34 1.58
CA HIS A 523 11.50 11.27 1.45
C HIS A 523 10.15 11.83 0.99
N VAL A 524 9.69 12.94 1.60
CA VAL A 524 8.45 13.63 1.19
C VAL A 524 8.59 14.18 -0.24
N SER A 525 9.75 14.73 -0.59
CA SER A 525 10.01 15.26 -1.93
C SER A 525 9.99 14.18 -3.02
N MET A 526 10.49 12.98 -2.74
CA MET A 526 10.37 11.85 -3.66
C MET A 526 8.90 11.42 -3.81
N LEU A 527 8.16 11.35 -2.70
CA LEU A 527 6.74 11.02 -2.71
C LEU A 527 5.93 12.05 -3.53
N ALA A 528 6.20 13.35 -3.36
CA ALA A 528 5.60 14.44 -4.12
C ALA A 528 5.94 14.40 -5.62
N ALA A 529 7.17 13.98 -5.98
CA ALA A 529 7.54 13.82 -7.38
C ALA A 529 6.76 12.70 -8.08
N LEU A 530 6.38 11.65 -7.35
CA LEU A 530 5.76 10.43 -7.89
C LEU A 530 4.23 10.41 -7.80
N GLN A 531 3.65 10.93 -6.71
CA GLN A 531 2.20 10.83 -6.43
C GLN A 531 1.30 11.35 -7.56
N PRO A 532 1.61 12.45 -8.27
CA PRO A 532 0.80 12.93 -9.40
C PRO A 532 0.78 11.99 -10.62
N CYS A 533 1.65 10.97 -10.62
CA CYS A 533 1.73 9.95 -11.66
C CYS A 533 0.99 8.66 -11.29
N VAL A 534 0.45 8.55 -10.07
CA VAL A 534 -0.17 7.32 -9.54
C VAL A 534 -1.65 7.59 -9.25
N ASP A 535 -2.54 6.82 -9.87
CA ASP A 535 -3.99 6.99 -9.74
C ASP A 535 -4.57 6.35 -8.46
N ALA A 536 -4.01 5.24 -7.96
CA ALA A 536 -4.21 4.79 -6.57
C ALA A 536 -3.30 5.60 -5.61
N ALA A 537 -2.53 4.98 -4.71
CA ALA A 537 -1.57 5.69 -3.87
C ALA A 537 -0.20 4.99 -3.81
N ILE A 538 0.66 5.50 -2.94
CA ILE A 538 2.04 5.07 -2.77
C ILE A 538 2.24 4.75 -1.30
N SER A 539 2.69 3.53 -1.00
CA SER A 539 3.21 3.20 0.32
C SER A 539 4.63 3.73 0.42
N LYS A 540 4.84 4.65 1.37
CA LYS A 540 6.17 5.23 1.62
C LYS A 540 6.33 5.58 3.09
N THR A 541 7.47 5.16 3.63
CA THR A 541 7.89 5.46 4.99
C THR A 541 8.80 6.69 5.02
N VAL A 542 8.44 7.72 5.79
CA VAL A 542 9.32 8.84 6.09
C VAL A 542 10.11 8.51 7.35
N ASN A 543 11.36 8.06 7.19
CA ASN A 543 12.21 7.76 8.33
C ASN A 543 12.63 9.06 9.02
N VAL A 544 12.59 9.07 10.36
CA VAL A 544 13.03 10.21 11.19
C VAL A 544 14.01 9.76 12.26
N ASP A 545 14.92 10.64 12.67
CA ASP A 545 15.85 10.38 13.78
C ASP A 545 15.06 10.18 15.09
N ARG A 546 15.60 9.35 15.99
CA ARG A 546 15.04 9.11 17.33
C ARG A 546 14.80 10.38 18.13
N ARG A 547 15.61 11.40 17.90
CA ARG A 547 15.60 12.72 18.54
C ARG A 547 14.75 13.74 17.78
N CYS A 548 13.93 13.32 16.81
CA CYS A 548 13.05 14.23 16.10
C CYS A 548 12.11 14.98 17.06
N SER A 549 11.95 16.27 16.80
CA SER A 549 11.06 17.16 17.54
C SER A 549 9.64 17.09 16.99
N LEU A 550 8.65 17.51 17.80
CA LEU A 550 7.26 17.67 17.33
C LEU A 550 7.17 18.63 16.14
N ALA A 551 7.96 19.72 16.17
CA ALA A 551 7.98 20.70 15.09
C ALA A 551 8.44 20.09 13.75
N GLN A 552 9.35 19.10 13.78
CA GLN A 552 9.75 18.39 12.56
C GLN A 552 8.63 17.51 12.02
N ILE A 553 7.91 16.79 12.89
CA ILE A 553 6.76 15.95 12.50
C ILE A 553 5.62 16.83 11.95
N ASP A 554 5.30 17.91 12.65
CA ASP A 554 4.34 18.94 12.23
C ASP A 554 4.67 19.47 10.82
N ALA A 555 5.92 19.88 10.60
CA ALA A 555 6.37 20.39 9.31
C ALA A 555 6.25 19.34 8.18
N LEU A 556 6.57 18.07 8.45
CA LEU A 556 6.44 16.99 7.46
C LEU A 556 4.97 16.74 7.07
N PHE A 557 4.06 16.74 8.06
CA PHE A 557 2.64 16.59 7.79
C PHE A 557 2.05 17.78 7.01
N PHE A 558 2.42 19.01 7.36
CA PHE A 558 2.01 20.20 6.60
C PHE A 558 2.61 20.21 5.18
N ALA A 559 3.85 19.76 5.01
CA ALA A 559 4.47 19.61 3.69
C ALA A 559 3.69 18.58 2.85
N ALA A 560 3.38 17.42 3.41
CA ALA A 560 2.60 16.38 2.72
C ALA A 560 1.21 16.87 2.27
N TRP A 561 0.52 17.61 3.14
CA TRP A 561 -0.77 18.22 2.79
C TRP A 561 -0.65 19.22 1.64
N ARG A 562 0.33 20.14 1.72
CA ARG A 562 0.56 21.17 0.69
C ARG A 562 0.95 20.59 -0.66
N GLU A 563 1.73 19.51 -0.65
CA GLU A 563 2.13 18.76 -1.84
C GLU A 563 1.00 17.88 -2.41
N ARG A 564 -0.22 17.94 -1.83
CA ARG A 564 -1.39 17.14 -2.24
C ARG A 564 -1.06 15.66 -2.28
N LEU A 565 -0.36 15.16 -1.26
CA LEU A 565 -0.15 13.72 -1.08
C LEU A 565 -1.45 13.05 -0.64
N LYS A 566 -1.60 11.76 -0.95
CA LYS A 566 -2.78 10.98 -0.52
C LYS A 566 -2.62 10.44 0.91
N SER A 567 -1.39 10.13 1.29
CA SER A 567 -1.07 9.66 2.64
C SER A 567 0.35 10.05 3.04
N ILE A 568 0.63 10.03 4.34
CA ILE A 568 1.98 10.12 4.88
C ILE A 568 2.12 9.18 6.10
N THR A 569 3.19 8.39 6.10
CA THR A 569 3.58 7.52 7.20
C THR A 569 4.95 7.94 7.70
N ILE A 570 5.07 8.20 8.99
CA ILE A 570 6.35 8.49 9.62
C ILE A 570 6.81 7.27 10.40
N PHE A 571 8.10 6.96 10.32
CA PHE A 571 8.70 5.93 11.13
C PHE A 571 9.89 6.47 11.93
N ARG A 572 9.71 6.51 13.25
CA ARG A 572 10.78 6.71 14.22
C ARG A 572 11.30 5.33 14.70
N PRO A 573 12.59 5.00 14.49
CA PRO A 573 13.17 3.77 15.00
C PRO A 573 13.17 3.76 16.53
N ASP A 574 12.81 2.65 17.17
CA ASP A 574 12.78 2.52 18.63
C ASP A 574 13.43 1.17 19.02
N PRO A 575 14.39 1.13 19.97
CA PRO A 575 15.11 -0.12 20.29
C PRO A 575 14.32 -1.03 21.24
N THR A 576 13.27 -0.51 21.88
CA THR A 576 12.41 -1.25 22.82
C THR A 576 11.24 -1.94 22.13
N PHE A 577 10.96 -1.56 20.88
CA PHE A 577 10.03 -2.24 19.99
C PHE A 577 10.80 -3.08 18.98
N PRO A 578 10.21 -4.18 18.46
CA PRO A 578 10.79 -4.90 17.32
C PRO A 578 11.15 -3.89 16.24
N SER A 579 12.41 -3.90 15.82
CA SER A 579 12.85 -2.96 14.80
C SER A 579 12.07 -3.23 13.51
N VAL A 580 11.54 -2.18 12.89
CA VAL A 580 10.92 -2.26 11.56
C VAL A 580 11.96 -2.41 10.45
N PHE A 581 13.26 -2.33 10.80
CA PHE A 581 14.40 -2.60 9.94
C PHE A 581 15.51 -3.35 10.71
N PRO A 582 16.00 -4.51 10.25
CA PRO A 582 17.05 -5.24 10.96
C PRO A 582 18.41 -4.53 10.79
N GLY A 583 18.69 -3.55 11.64
CA GLY A 583 19.96 -2.83 11.66
C GLY A 583 20.25 -2.23 13.04
N GLY A 584 21.11 -2.90 13.82
CA GLY A 584 21.74 -2.34 15.03
C GLY A 584 21.38 -3.06 16.34
N ALA A 585 22.31 -3.90 16.80
CA ALA A 585 22.50 -4.47 18.15
C ALA A 585 21.26 -4.82 19.00
N SER A 586 21.09 -6.14 19.17
CA SER A 586 20.32 -6.82 20.23
C SER A 586 18.86 -6.37 20.41
N GLY A 587 17.95 -7.08 19.75
CA GLY A 587 16.52 -6.97 20.02
C GLY A 587 15.72 -7.80 19.04
N GLN A 588 14.99 -8.78 19.58
CA GLN A 588 14.09 -9.71 18.90
C GLN A 588 13.16 -9.10 17.84
N MET A 589 12.81 -9.98 16.90
CA MET A 589 11.63 -10.00 16.02
C MET A 589 11.68 -9.31 14.65
N ASP A 590 11.30 -10.14 13.68
CA ASP A 590 11.13 -9.87 12.25
C ASP A 590 10.29 -8.64 11.96
N ALA A 591 10.86 -7.72 11.17
CA ALA A 591 10.15 -6.60 10.61
C ALA A 591 9.06 -7.06 9.62
N HIS A 592 7.86 -7.08 10.18
CA HIS A 592 6.55 -6.90 9.58
C HIS A 592 6.53 -5.99 8.34
N TRP A 593 6.34 -6.60 7.17
CA TRP A 593 5.81 -5.93 5.98
C TRP A 593 4.93 -6.93 5.19
N CYS A 594 3.82 -6.45 4.64
CA CYS A 594 2.81 -7.21 3.89
C CYS A 594 3.36 -8.12 2.77
#